data_AF-A0A6H2DS06-F1
#
_entry.id   AF-A0A6H2DS06-F1
#
_cell.length_a   1.000
_cell.length_b   1.000
_cell.length_c   1.000
_cell.angle_alpha   90.00
_cell.angle_beta   90.00
_cell.angle_gamma   90.00
#
_symmetry.space_group_name_H-M   'P 1'
#
loop_
_entity.id
_entity.type
_entity.pdbx_description
1 polymer ?
#
loop_
_entity_poly.entity_id
_entity_poly.type
_entity_poly.pdbx_seq_one_letter_code
_entity_poly.pdbx_strand_id
1 'polypeptide(L)'
;MKHKKEIYFPKISLKDKLRWLFLGKLPLERKYKPKIVEYLFMLFSSIIIFICELILLIAIINILNTKSENSFWVSFITKIKEFNFRIIITILIITYVVEIFLSLHIFYILSKTEFNKWTGIIAAISALLFLSPISFIFTIMAYQKNDLAFE
;
A
#
# COMPACT_ATOMS: atom_id res chain seq x y z
N MET A 1 3.84 -38.41 -40.56
CA MET A 1 4.12 -38.33 -39.11
C MET A 1 4.47 -36.88 -38.75
N LYS A 2 3.64 -36.19 -37.97
CA LYS A 2 3.95 -34.83 -37.48
C LYS A 2 4.90 -34.96 -36.29
N HIS A 3 6.13 -34.47 -36.41
CA HIS A 3 7.05 -34.36 -35.27
C HIS A 3 6.40 -33.49 -34.17
N LYS A 4 6.12 -34.09 -33.01
CA LYS A 4 5.78 -33.34 -31.80
C LYS A 4 7.00 -32.49 -31.43
N LYS A 5 6.91 -31.17 -31.59
CA LYS A 5 7.88 -30.24 -31.01
C LYS A 5 7.82 -30.40 -29.49
N GLU A 6 8.92 -30.85 -28.89
CA GLU A 6 9.06 -30.85 -27.44
C GLU A 6 9.10 -29.40 -26.95
N ILE A 7 8.19 -29.07 -26.02
CA ILE A 7 8.11 -27.74 -25.43
C ILE A 7 9.17 -27.69 -24.34
N TYR A 8 10.27 -26.98 -24.61
CA TYR A 8 11.34 -26.78 -23.62
C TYR A 8 10.92 -25.69 -22.63
N PHE A 9 10.74 -26.06 -21.36
CA PHE A 9 10.50 -25.11 -20.29
C PHE A 9 11.84 -24.67 -19.68
N PRO A 10 12.23 -23.39 -19.80
CA PRO A 10 13.49 -22.93 -19.22
C PRO A 10 13.47 -23.07 -17.70
N LYS A 11 14.54 -23.62 -17.13
CA LYS A 11 14.68 -23.79 -15.68
C LYS A 11 14.89 -22.42 -15.03
N ILE A 12 13.91 -21.99 -14.23
CA ILE A 12 13.92 -20.69 -13.55
C ILE A 12 14.99 -20.69 -12.45
N SER A 13 15.83 -19.65 -12.41
CA SER A 13 16.91 -19.52 -11.42
C SER A 13 16.36 -19.31 -10.00
N LEU A 14 17.12 -19.66 -8.97
CA LEU A 14 16.72 -19.39 -7.57
C LEU A 14 16.54 -17.89 -7.31
N LYS A 15 17.35 -17.05 -7.96
CA LYS A 15 17.23 -15.59 -7.91
C LYS A 15 15.87 -15.12 -8.41
N ASP A 16 15.40 -15.68 -9.53
CA ASP A 16 14.08 -15.37 -10.07
C ASP A 16 12.95 -15.84 -9.16
N LYS A 17 13.08 -17.01 -8.54
CA LYS A 17 12.09 -17.52 -7.57
C LYS A 17 11.97 -16.62 -6.35
N LEU A 18 13.09 -16.20 -5.77
CA LEU A 18 13.11 -15.27 -4.63
C LEU A 18 12.52 -13.92 -5.01
N ARG A 19 12.92 -13.38 -6.18
CA ARG A 19 12.33 -12.15 -6.72
C ARG A 19 10.81 -12.29 -6.87
N TRP A 20 10.32 -13.39 -7.42
CA TRP A 20 8.88 -13.61 -7.59
C TRP A 20 8.12 -13.68 -6.28
N LEU A 21 8.74 -14.18 -5.20
CA LEU A 21 8.14 -14.24 -3.87
C LEU A 21 7.96 -12.83 -3.27
N PHE A 22 9.00 -11.98 -3.36
CA PHE A 22 9.00 -10.68 -2.67
C PHE A 22 8.54 -9.51 -3.56
N LEU A 23 9.02 -9.45 -4.79
CA LEU A 23 8.80 -8.35 -5.75
C LEU A 23 7.82 -8.73 -6.87
N GLY A 24 7.38 -9.99 -6.91
CA GLY A 24 6.52 -10.50 -7.96
C GLY A 24 7.25 -10.71 -9.29
N LYS A 25 6.49 -11.16 -10.29
CA LYS A 25 7.00 -11.32 -11.67
C LYS A 25 7.14 -9.96 -12.35
N LEU A 26 8.05 -9.84 -13.30
CA LEU A 26 8.12 -8.63 -14.14
C LEU A 26 6.84 -8.45 -14.98
N PRO A 27 6.48 -7.21 -15.39
CA PRO A 27 5.32 -6.95 -16.25
C PRO A 27 5.27 -7.83 -17.51
N LEU A 28 6.42 -8.05 -18.16
CA LEU A 28 6.55 -8.85 -19.37
C LEU A 28 6.48 -10.38 -19.11
N GLU A 29 6.63 -10.81 -17.86
CA GLU A 29 6.60 -12.22 -17.44
C GLU A 29 5.21 -12.67 -16.96
N ARG A 30 4.25 -11.73 -16.82
CA ARG A 30 2.90 -11.97 -16.29
C ARG A 30 1.95 -12.35 -17.45
N LYS A 31 1.20 -13.46 -17.29
CA LYS A 31 0.16 -13.92 -18.24
C LYS A 31 -1.21 -13.26 -18.04
N TYR A 32 -1.46 -12.71 -16.86
CA TYR A 32 -2.74 -12.12 -16.43
C TYR A 32 -2.48 -10.71 -15.90
N LYS A 33 -3.50 -9.84 -15.79
CA LYS A 33 -3.42 -8.44 -15.36
C LYS A 33 -3.31 -8.32 -13.83
N PRO A 34 -2.13 -8.37 -13.18
CA PRO A 34 -2.11 -8.41 -11.73
C PRO A 34 -2.19 -6.99 -11.17
N LYS A 35 -1.85 -6.00 -12.01
CA LYS A 35 -1.73 -4.55 -11.72
C LYS A 35 -2.91 -3.96 -10.96
N ILE A 36 -4.12 -4.40 -11.31
CA ILE A 36 -5.38 -3.93 -10.72
C ILE A 36 -5.47 -4.35 -9.25
N VAL A 37 -4.95 -5.54 -8.92
CA VAL A 37 -4.97 -6.10 -7.56
C VAL A 37 -4.02 -5.36 -6.65
N GLU A 38 -2.83 -4.97 -7.12
CA GLU A 38 -1.89 -4.19 -6.28
C GLU A 38 -2.46 -2.79 -5.93
N TYR A 39 -3.09 -2.10 -6.89
CA TYR A 39 -3.79 -0.83 -6.61
C TYR A 39 -4.98 -1.02 -5.67
N LEU A 40 -5.71 -2.13 -5.79
CA LEU A 40 -6.83 -2.43 -4.89
C LEU A 40 -6.36 -2.67 -3.45
N PHE A 41 -5.28 -3.43 -3.25
CA PHE A 41 -4.71 -3.64 -1.91
C PHE A 41 -4.18 -2.34 -1.30
N MET A 42 -3.52 -1.52 -2.11
CA MET A 42 -3.04 -0.21 -1.68
C MET A 42 -4.19 0.70 -1.27
N LEU A 43 -5.30 0.68 -2.02
CA LEU A 43 -6.50 1.43 -1.68
C LEU A 43 -7.07 1.00 -0.32
N PHE A 44 -7.21 -0.30 -0.07
CA PHE A 44 -7.71 -0.80 1.21
C PHE A 44 -6.79 -0.43 2.38
N SER A 45 -5.48 -0.55 2.19
CA SER A 45 -4.49 -0.21 3.21
C SER A 45 -4.52 1.29 3.52
N SER A 46 -4.57 2.16 2.51
CA SER A 46 -4.75 3.61 2.69
C SER A 46 -6.06 3.97 3.41
N ILE A 47 -7.17 3.26 3.18
CA ILE A 47 -8.43 3.46 3.91
C ILE A 47 -8.27 3.10 5.40
N ILE A 48 -7.62 1.97 5.71
CA ILE A 48 -7.39 1.56 7.10
C ILE A 48 -6.50 2.57 7.82
N ILE A 49 -5.43 3.03 7.17
CA ILE A 49 -4.54 4.08 7.70
C ILE A 49 -5.34 5.35 7.98
N PHE A 50 -6.16 5.80 7.02
CA PHE A 50 -7.00 6.99 7.19
C PHE A 50 -7.96 6.90 8.39
N ILE A 51 -8.61 5.75 8.58
CA ILE A 51 -9.49 5.52 9.74
C ILE A 51 -8.69 5.61 11.05
N CYS A 52 -7.50 5.01 11.10
CA CYS A 52 -6.63 5.08 12.27
C CYS A 52 -6.19 6.53 12.55
N GLU A 53 -5.79 7.27 11.52
CA GLU A 53 -5.40 8.68 11.61
C GLU A 53 -6.55 9.55 12.15
N LEU A 54 -7.79 9.34 11.67
CA LEU A 54 -8.97 10.05 12.18
C LEU A 54 -9.21 9.78 13.67
N ILE A 55 -9.12 8.52 14.10
CA ILE A 55 -9.31 8.16 15.51
C ILE A 55 -8.22 8.80 16.38
N LEU A 56 -6.97 8.76 15.93
CA LEU A 56 -5.85 9.40 16.63
C LEU A 56 -6.03 10.92 16.71
N LEU A 57 -6.46 11.56 15.62
CA LEU A 57 -6.74 13.00 15.57
C LEU A 57 -7.84 13.40 16.56
N ILE A 58 -8.96 12.66 16.59
CA ILE A 58 -10.06 12.88 17.53
C ILE A 58 -9.54 12.81 18.98
N ALA A 59 -8.69 11.83 19.28
CA ALA A 59 -8.14 11.72 20.63
C ALA A 59 -7.18 12.86 20.99
N ILE A 60 -6.36 13.33 20.05
CA ILE A 60 -5.51 14.50 20.25
C ILE A 60 -6.37 15.74 20.51
N ILE A 61 -7.42 15.95 19.72
CA ILE A 61 -8.38 17.05 19.91
C ILE A 61 -9.04 16.96 21.29
N ASN A 62 -9.46 15.76 21.72
CA ASN A 62 -10.03 15.55 23.04
C ASN A 62 -9.05 15.91 24.16
N ILE A 63 -7.78 15.52 24.05
CA ILE A 63 -6.74 15.89 25.02
C ILE A 63 -6.56 17.41 25.07
N LEU A 64 -6.50 18.08 23.91
CA LEU A 64 -6.34 19.55 23.82
C LEU A 64 -7.53 20.31 24.41
N ASN A 65 -8.76 19.81 24.21
CA ASN A 65 -9.98 20.42 24.73
C ASN A 65 -10.20 20.13 26.22
N THR A 66 -9.54 19.10 26.76
CA THR A 66 -9.60 18.81 28.18
C THR A 66 -8.76 19.85 28.92
N LYS A 67 -9.41 20.77 29.64
CA LYS A 67 -8.76 21.72 30.56
C LYS A 67 -8.24 20.99 31.82
N SER A 68 -7.32 20.05 31.65
CA SER A 68 -6.65 19.40 32.78
C SER A 68 -5.50 20.26 33.28
N GLU A 69 -5.30 20.32 34.60
CA GLU A 69 -4.12 20.93 35.22
C GLU A 69 -2.80 20.26 34.80
N ASN A 70 -2.88 19.01 34.35
CA ASN A 70 -1.73 18.25 33.85
C ASN A 70 -1.29 18.77 32.48
N SER A 71 0.02 18.72 32.24
CA SER A 71 0.59 19.04 30.93
C SER A 71 0.08 18.09 29.85
N PHE A 72 -0.05 18.59 28.62
CA PHE A 72 -0.49 17.83 27.46
C PHE A 72 0.21 16.47 27.32
N TRP A 73 1.54 16.45 27.54
CA TRP A 73 2.36 15.24 27.43
C TRP A 73 1.98 14.15 28.43
N VAL A 74 1.61 14.52 29.65
CA VAL A 74 1.17 13.55 30.67
C VAL A 74 -0.14 12.90 30.23
N SER A 75 -1.11 13.70 29.79
CA SER A 75 -2.41 13.23 29.27
C SER A 75 -2.28 12.39 27.99
N PHE A 76 -1.29 12.69 27.15
CA PHE A 76 -1.00 11.91 25.96
C PHE A 76 -0.38 10.54 26.30
N ILE A 77 0.59 10.50 27.21
CA ILE A 77 1.22 9.25 27.67
C ILE A 77 0.21 8.34 28.37
N THR A 78 -0.70 8.90 29.17
CA THR A 78 -1.76 8.11 29.81
C THR A 78 -2.70 7.52 28.76
N LYS A 79 -3.07 8.28 27.73
CA LYS A 79 -3.89 7.78 26.61
C LYS A 79 -3.21 6.67 25.81
N ILE A 80 -1.91 6.81 25.48
CA ILE A 80 -1.15 5.74 24.80
C ILE A 80 -1.10 4.45 25.63
N LYS A 81 -1.13 4.54 26.96
CA LYS A 81 -1.13 3.35 27.82
C LYS A 81 -2.45 2.59 27.80
N GLU A 82 -3.55 3.20 27.36
CA GLU A 82 -4.84 2.53 27.23
C GLU A 82 -4.78 1.41 26.19
N PHE A 83 -5.40 0.27 26.50
CA PHE A 83 -5.35 -0.92 25.66
C PHE A 83 -5.87 -0.68 24.23
N ASN A 84 -6.99 0.04 24.10
CA ASN A 84 -7.59 0.38 22.81
C ASN A 84 -6.63 1.21 21.94
N PHE A 85 -5.91 2.16 22.56
CA PHE A 85 -4.92 2.99 21.88
C PHE A 85 -3.74 2.16 21.36
N ARG A 86 -3.26 1.21 22.16
CA ARG A 86 -2.19 0.29 21.74
C ARG A 86 -2.61 -0.59 20.56
N ILE A 87 -3.86 -1.07 20.54
CA ILE A 87 -4.39 -1.83 19.41
C ILE A 87 -4.37 -0.96 18.14
N ILE A 88 -4.90 0.27 18.21
CA ILE A 88 -4.93 1.18 17.05
C ILE A 88 -3.52 1.46 16.53
N ILE A 89 -2.57 1.76 17.43
CA ILE A 89 -1.16 1.98 17.05
C ILE A 89 -0.56 0.73 16.42
N THR A 90 -0.85 -0.46 16.94
CA THR A 90 -0.35 -1.72 16.39
C THR A 90 -0.91 -1.98 14.99
N ILE A 91 -2.21 -1.77 14.78
CA ILE A 91 -2.86 -1.88 13.46
C ILE A 91 -2.22 -0.89 12.49
N LEU A 92 -2.02 0.37 12.90
CA LEU A 92 -1.40 1.40 12.08
C LEU A 92 0.01 1.00 11.65
N ILE A 93 0.85 0.51 12.58
CA ILE A 93 2.22 0.07 12.27
C ILE A 93 2.23 -1.10 11.28
N ILE A 94 1.42 -2.13 11.53
CA ILE A 94 1.35 -3.31 10.65
C ILE A 94 0.87 -2.91 9.25
N THR A 95 -0.19 -2.09 9.19
CA THR A 95 -0.75 -1.61 7.92
C THR A 95 0.25 -0.75 7.17
N TYR A 96 0.99 0.12 7.86
CA TYR A 96 2.04 0.93 7.24
C TYR A 96 3.19 0.08 6.69
N VAL A 97 3.58 -1.00 7.37
CA VAL A 97 4.58 -1.94 6.84
C VAL A 97 4.09 -2.60 5.56
N VAL A 98 2.82 -3.01 5.51
CA VAL A 98 2.19 -3.54 4.28
C VAL A 98 2.18 -2.47 3.18
N GLU A 99 1.84 -1.23 3.51
CA GLU A 99 1.83 -0.09 2.58
C GLU A 99 3.21 0.17 1.95
N ILE A 100 4.28 0.03 2.72
CA ILE A 100 5.66 0.13 2.22
C ILE A 100 5.92 -0.94 1.15
N PHE A 101 5.56 -2.20 1.42
CA PHE A 101 5.77 -3.29 0.45
C PHE A 101 4.94 -3.09 -0.82
N LEU A 102 3.69 -2.63 -0.69
CA LEU A 102 2.82 -2.32 -1.82
C LEU A 102 3.38 -1.16 -2.66
N SER A 103 3.85 -0.10 -2.00
CA SER A 103 4.47 1.06 -2.66
C SER A 103 5.74 0.66 -3.44
N LEU A 104 6.59 -0.19 -2.86
CA LEU A 104 7.76 -0.75 -3.55
C LEU A 104 7.37 -1.58 -4.78
N HIS A 105 6.32 -2.40 -4.67
CA HIS A 105 5.78 -3.16 -5.80
C HIS A 105 5.29 -2.26 -6.91
N ILE A 106 4.56 -1.19 -6.57
CA ILE A 106 4.06 -0.21 -7.53
C ILE A 106 5.22 0.46 -8.28
N PHE A 107 6.26 0.94 -7.58
CA PHE A 107 7.44 1.49 -8.23
C PHE A 107 8.13 0.49 -9.18
N TYR A 108 8.18 -0.78 -8.80
CA TYR A 108 8.77 -1.84 -9.62
C TYR A 108 7.96 -2.09 -10.91
N ILE A 109 6.63 -2.18 -10.78
CA ILE A 109 5.70 -2.49 -11.88
C ILE A 109 5.58 -1.32 -12.88
N LEU A 110 5.58 -0.07 -12.37
CA LEU A 110 5.42 1.15 -13.16
C LEU A 110 6.54 1.38 -14.17
N SER A 111 7.71 0.75 -13.99
CA SER A 111 8.92 1.04 -14.77
C SER A 111 8.74 0.91 -16.30
N LYS A 112 7.86 0.05 -16.82
CA LYS A 112 7.88 -0.28 -18.26
C LYS A 112 6.61 -0.09 -19.10
N THR A 113 5.41 0.17 -18.58
CA THR A 113 4.20 -0.01 -19.44
C THR A 113 2.98 0.90 -19.26
N GLU A 114 2.98 1.95 -18.42
CA GLU A 114 1.73 2.71 -18.16
C GLU A 114 1.64 4.10 -18.81
N PHE A 115 0.55 4.34 -19.55
CA PHE A 115 0.08 5.65 -19.96
C PHE A 115 -0.61 6.27 -18.72
N ASN A 116 0.15 7.06 -17.95
CA ASN A 116 -0.17 7.64 -16.62
C ASN A 116 0.54 7.04 -15.40
N LYS A 117 1.83 6.67 -15.51
CA LYS A 117 2.65 6.23 -14.35
C LYS A 117 2.63 7.18 -13.14
N TRP A 118 2.57 8.49 -13.40
CA TRP A 118 2.55 9.53 -12.38
C TRP A 118 1.45 9.35 -11.32
N THR A 119 0.26 8.84 -11.66
CA THR A 119 -0.81 8.66 -10.65
C THR A 119 -0.44 7.58 -9.64
N GLY A 120 0.15 6.47 -10.09
CA GLY A 120 0.67 5.42 -9.19
C GLY A 120 1.86 5.90 -8.36
N ILE A 121 2.75 6.74 -8.92
CA ILE A 121 3.87 7.35 -8.18
C ILE A 121 3.36 8.28 -7.08
N ILE A 122 2.43 9.18 -7.41
CA ILE A 122 1.85 10.12 -6.43
C ILE A 122 1.11 9.34 -5.34
N ALA A 123 0.35 8.31 -5.69
CA ALA A 123 -0.31 7.43 -4.73
C ALA A 123 0.71 6.82 -3.75
N ALA A 124 1.80 6.24 -4.25
CA ALA A 124 2.84 5.61 -3.43
C ALA A 124 3.58 6.60 -2.53
N ILE A 125 3.98 7.75 -3.06
CA ILE A 125 4.67 8.77 -2.26
C ILE A 125 3.74 9.33 -1.17
N SER A 126 2.48 9.63 -1.51
CA SER A 126 1.51 10.14 -0.53
C SER A 126 1.18 9.11 0.55
N ALA A 127 1.10 7.82 0.21
CA ALA A 127 0.92 6.76 1.20
C ALA A 127 2.08 6.68 2.19
N LEU A 128 3.32 6.72 1.68
CA LEU A 128 4.53 6.68 2.51
C LEU A 128 4.64 7.89 3.45
N LEU A 129 4.09 9.04 3.06
CA LEU A 129 4.10 10.28 3.83
C LEU A 129 2.91 10.43 4.80
N PHE A 130 2.08 9.39 5.01
CA PHE A 130 0.84 9.48 5.80
C PHE A 130 -0.13 10.56 5.28
N LEU A 131 -0.11 10.81 3.97
CA LEU A 131 -1.09 11.65 3.28
C LEU A 131 -2.20 10.76 2.72
N SER A 132 -2.83 9.98 3.60
CA SER A 132 -3.79 8.94 3.24
C SER A 132 -4.97 9.42 2.37
N PRO A 133 -5.52 10.66 2.51
CA PRO A 133 -6.60 11.12 1.62
C PRO A 133 -6.13 11.32 0.19
N ILE A 134 -4.91 11.84 0.01
CA ILE A 134 -4.28 12.03 -1.30
C ILE A 134 -3.98 10.66 -1.90
N SER A 135 -3.39 9.76 -1.12
CA SER A 135 -3.08 8.40 -1.56
C SER A 135 -4.32 7.67 -2.06
N PHE A 136 -5.40 7.70 -1.28
CA PHE A 136 -6.68 7.09 -1.64
C PHE A 136 -7.21 7.60 -3.00
N ILE A 137 -7.25 8.92 -3.22
CA ILE A 137 -7.74 9.52 -4.48
C ILE A 137 -6.88 9.07 -5.66
N PHE A 138 -5.55 9.18 -5.55
CA PHE A 138 -4.64 8.85 -6.64
C PHE A 138 -4.59 7.34 -6.93
N THR A 139 -4.84 6.50 -5.92
CA THR A 139 -4.96 5.05 -6.09
C THR A 139 -6.22 4.67 -6.86
N ILE A 140 -7.38 5.32 -6.59
CA ILE A 140 -8.60 5.14 -7.40
C ILE A 140 -8.34 5.55 -8.85
N MET A 141 -7.72 6.71 -9.07
CA MET A 141 -7.40 7.18 -10.42
C MET A 141 -6.45 6.23 -11.14
N ALA A 142 -5.45 5.70 -10.45
CA ALA A 142 -4.52 4.71 -11.00
C ALA A 142 -5.22 3.39 -11.33
N TYR A 143 -6.15 2.94 -10.48
CA TYR A 143 -7.00 1.78 -10.73
C TYR A 143 -7.85 1.98 -11.99
N GLN A 144 -8.64 3.05 -12.08
CA GLN A 144 -9.56 3.28 -13.20
C GLN A 144 -8.82 3.41 -14.54
N LYS A 145 -7.70 4.15 -14.56
CA LYS A 145 -6.90 4.31 -15.77
C LYS A 145 -6.25 3.01 -16.23
N ASN A 146 -5.87 2.14 -15.30
CA ASN A 146 -5.34 0.81 -15.61
C ASN A 146 -6.43 -0.24 -15.86
N ASP A 147 -7.69 0.01 -15.55
CA ASP A 147 -8.79 -0.85 -15.98
C ASP A 147 -9.11 -0.55 -17.45
N LEU A 148 -9.30 0.74 -17.77
CA LEU A 148 -9.58 1.25 -19.12
C LEU A 148 -8.50 0.95 -20.16
N ALA A 149 -7.22 0.93 -19.76
CA ALA A 149 -6.11 0.64 -20.68
C ALA A 149 -5.99 -0.86 -21.02
N PHE A 150 -6.78 -1.70 -20.36
CA PHE A 150 -6.68 -3.14 -20.49
C PHE A 150 -8.00 -3.80 -20.92
N GLU A 151 -9.12 -3.08 -20.98
CA GLU A 151 -10.28 -3.44 -21.83
C GLU A 151 -9.90 -3.38 -23.32
#